data_AF-A0A936GSE2-F1
#
_entry.id   AF-A0A936GSE2-F1
#
_cell.length_a   1.000
_cell.length_b   1.000
_cell.length_c   1.000
_cell.angle_alpha   90.00
_cell.angle_beta   90.00
_cell.angle_gamma   90.00
#
_symmetry.space_group_name_H-M   'P 1'
#
loop_
_entity.id
_entity.type
_entity.pdbx_description
1 polymer ?
#
loop_
_entity_poly.entity_id
_entity_poly.type
_entity_poly.pdbx_seq_one_letter_code
_entity_poly.pdbx_strand_id
1 'polypeptide(L)'
;MVKRSARILIFISLGLLAFYLVFRSQSNPGGESLIARLLSDFGQANWIYLFIMSASFMLSNVFRALRWQQMLQPLGVKVSLLKATSAIMVAYLTNLVIPRAGEIARATALSGTAPISFEKALGTVVLDRVLDMICLLLIGVVTVILASDLIFGYFDQHLDLSVRWKAMQQGRAWWILILVLAFLVFAFYKFTTTEWYQLKLKAKINVFVAGLWEGLSSIKNIEKPITFLFYTLAIWFCIFLWPLFCLRL
;
A
#
# COMPACT_ATOMS: atom_id res chain seq x y z
N MET A 1 15.29 -21.89 20.07
CA MET A 1 13.90 -21.56 20.51
C MET A 1 13.81 -20.26 21.32
N VAL A 2 14.61 -20.07 22.38
CA VAL A 2 14.55 -18.90 23.28
C VAL A 2 14.58 -17.52 22.59
N LYS A 3 15.43 -17.35 21.56
CA LYS A 3 15.52 -16.08 20.79
C LYS A 3 14.24 -15.71 20.01
N ARG A 4 13.40 -16.69 19.66
CA ARG A 4 12.15 -16.48 18.91
C ARG A 4 11.02 -16.06 19.86
N SER A 5 10.93 -16.71 21.03
CA SER A 5 9.95 -16.38 22.07
C SER A 5 10.20 -14.99 22.67
N ALA A 6 11.46 -14.61 22.91
CA ALA A 6 11.81 -13.29 23.40
C ALA A 6 11.40 -12.17 22.42
N ARG A 7 11.59 -12.40 21.12
CA ARG A 7 11.18 -11.45 20.08
C ARG A 7 9.67 -11.28 20.04
N ILE A 8 8.91 -12.38 20.13
CA ILE A 8 7.43 -12.35 20.18
C ILE A 8 6.95 -11.59 21.42
N LEU A 9 7.52 -11.87 22.59
CA LEU A 9 7.21 -11.15 23.83
C LEU A 9 7.46 -9.65 23.71
N ILE A 10 8.61 -9.24 23.15
CA ILE A 10 8.93 -7.83 22.91
C ILE A 10 7.87 -7.18 22.02
N PHE A 11 7.50 -7.79 20.89
CA PHE A 11 6.48 -7.23 19.99
C PHE A 11 5.09 -7.15 20.64
N ILE A 12 4.69 -8.16 21.42
CA ILE A 12 3.43 -8.14 22.17
C ILE A 12 3.45 -7.02 23.22
N SER A 13 4.52 -6.91 24.00
CA SER A 13 4.67 -5.85 25.01
C SER A 13 4.68 -4.45 24.37
N LEU A 14 5.33 -4.28 23.22
CA LEU A 14 5.32 -3.03 22.48
C LEU A 14 3.92 -2.69 21.95
N GLY A 15 3.19 -3.70 21.45
CA GLY A 15 1.81 -3.55 20.99
C GLY A 15 0.87 -3.15 22.12
N LEU A 16 0.97 -3.82 23.28
CA LEU A 16 0.20 -3.47 24.49
C LEU A 16 0.56 -2.09 25.03
N LEU A 17 1.84 -1.71 24.98
CA LEU A 17 2.29 -0.37 25.38
C LEU A 17 1.76 0.71 24.43
N ALA A 18 1.85 0.50 23.12
CA ALA A 18 1.32 1.43 22.12
C ALA A 18 -0.20 1.59 22.28
N PHE A 19 -0.91 0.48 22.49
CA PHE A 19 -2.33 0.46 22.80
C PHE A 19 -2.61 1.28 24.07
N TYR A 20 -1.91 1.00 25.18
CA TYR A 20 -2.05 1.77 26.41
C TYR A 20 -1.77 3.27 26.24
N LEU A 21 -0.73 3.65 25.48
CA LEU A 21 -0.37 5.04 25.24
C LEU A 21 -1.42 5.79 24.40
N VAL A 22 -1.94 5.15 23.34
CA VAL A 22 -3.03 5.71 22.52
C VAL A 22 -4.26 5.93 23.40
N PHE A 23 -4.63 4.92 24.19
CA PHE A 23 -5.78 4.97 25.10
C PHE A 23 -5.61 5.98 26.24
N ARG A 24 -4.40 6.18 26.73
CA ARG A 24 -4.08 7.21 27.74
C ARG A 24 -4.10 8.62 27.15
N SER A 25 -3.72 8.78 25.87
CA SER A 25 -3.67 10.09 25.21
C SER A 25 -5.06 10.63 24.82
N GLN A 26 -6.09 9.78 24.80
CA GLN A 26 -7.46 10.24 24.63
C GLN A 26 -7.96 10.88 25.94
N SER A 27 -7.79 12.20 26.02
CA SER A 27 -8.40 13.01 27.09
C SER A 27 -9.92 12.97 26.95
N ASN A 28 -10.60 12.54 28.01
CA ASN A 28 -12.05 12.41 28.03
C ASN A 28 -12.68 13.70 28.60
N PRO A 29 -13.41 14.51 27.82
CA PRO A 29 -13.99 15.76 28.31
C PRO A 29 -15.11 15.55 29.36
N GLY A 30 -15.69 14.35 29.43
CA GLY A 30 -16.89 14.04 30.22
C GLY A 30 -16.72 13.07 31.41
N GLY A 31 -15.52 12.62 31.73
CA GLY A 31 -15.26 11.78 32.93
C GLY A 31 -15.80 10.33 32.91
N GLU A 32 -16.45 9.89 31.83
CA GLU A 32 -16.96 8.51 31.71
C GLU A 32 -15.84 7.46 31.51
N SER A 33 -16.11 6.20 31.85
CA SER A 33 -15.18 5.11 31.52
C SER A 33 -15.19 4.87 29.99
N LEU A 34 -14.01 4.81 29.39
CA LEU A 34 -13.86 4.62 27.93
C LEU A 34 -14.52 3.32 27.43
N ILE A 35 -14.57 2.29 28.30
CA ILE A 35 -15.24 1.02 28.04
C ILE A 35 -16.76 1.21 27.94
N ALA A 36 -17.37 2.03 28.81
CA ALA A 36 -18.79 2.32 28.73
C ALA A 36 -19.14 3.05 27.44
N ARG A 37 -18.28 3.98 26.99
CA ARG A 37 -18.45 4.67 25.71
C ARG A 37 -18.32 3.72 24.52
N LEU A 38 -17.29 2.87 24.51
CA LEU A 38 -17.13 1.81 23.50
C LEU A 38 -18.36 0.91 23.43
N LEU A 39 -18.88 0.45 24.57
CA LEU A 39 -20.08 -0.39 24.62
C LEU A 39 -21.34 0.35 24.14
N SER A 40 -21.47 1.64 24.45
CA SER A 40 -22.55 2.50 23.98
C SER A 40 -22.48 2.70 22.46
N ASP A 41 -21.29 3.02 21.93
CA ASP A 41 -21.05 3.21 20.49
C ASP A 41 -21.32 1.92 19.71
N PHE A 42 -20.88 0.76 20.23
CA PHE A 42 -21.22 -0.55 19.66
C PHE A 42 -22.72 -0.89 19.73
N GLY A 43 -23.41 -0.42 20.77
CA GLY A 43 -24.85 -0.61 20.94
C GLY A 43 -25.69 0.24 19.97
N GLN A 44 -25.17 1.39 19.55
CA GLN A 44 -25.83 2.29 18.59
C GLN A 44 -25.44 2.03 17.13
N ALA A 45 -24.33 1.34 16.90
CA ALA A 45 -23.83 1.05 15.56
C ALA A 45 -24.80 0.17 14.76
N ASN A 46 -25.00 0.54 13.50
CA ASN A 46 -25.79 -0.27 12.58
C ASN A 46 -24.99 -1.48 12.06
N TRP A 47 -25.34 -2.66 12.57
CA TRP A 47 -24.71 -3.94 12.24
C TRP A 47 -24.74 -4.29 10.75
N ILE A 48 -25.73 -3.80 9.99
CA ILE A 48 -25.80 -4.02 8.55
C ILE A 48 -24.65 -3.29 7.85
N TYR A 49 -24.36 -2.05 8.23
CA TYR A 49 -23.24 -1.30 7.66
C TYR A 49 -21.89 -1.89 8.05
N LEU A 50 -21.73 -2.38 9.28
CA LEU A 50 -20.53 -3.13 9.71
C LEU A 50 -20.30 -4.39 8.87
N PHE A 51 -21.38 -5.13 8.58
CA PHE A 51 -21.31 -6.33 7.76
C PHE A 51 -20.94 -6.00 6.31
N ILE A 52 -21.64 -5.04 5.68
CA ILE A 52 -21.38 -4.63 4.29
C ILE A 52 -19.95 -4.12 4.14
N MET A 53 -19.46 -3.34 5.11
CA MET A 53 -18.08 -2.88 5.16
C MET A 53 -17.09 -4.05 5.16
N SER A 54 -17.27 -5.00 6.09
CA SER A 54 -16.39 -6.15 6.24
C SER A 54 -16.41 -7.06 5.00
N ALA A 55 -17.59 -7.28 4.43
CA ALA A 55 -17.78 -8.03 3.20
C ALA A 55 -17.09 -7.33 2.02
N SER A 56 -17.24 -6.01 1.88
CA SER A 56 -16.60 -5.23 0.82
C SER A 56 -15.08 -5.28 0.91
N PHE A 57 -14.53 -5.20 2.13
CA PHE A 57 -13.09 -5.38 2.37
C PHE A 57 -12.61 -6.78 1.94
N MET A 58 -13.31 -7.84 2.36
CA MET A 58 -12.92 -9.21 1.98
C MET A 58 -13.03 -9.44 0.48
N LEU A 59 -14.09 -8.95 -0.15
CA LEU A 59 -14.31 -9.07 -1.58
C LEU A 59 -13.24 -8.34 -2.40
N SER A 60 -12.84 -7.13 -1.97
CA SER A 60 -11.70 -6.39 -2.56
C SER A 60 -10.43 -7.24 -2.56
N ASN A 61 -10.16 -7.96 -1.48
CA ASN A 61 -8.98 -8.83 -1.37
C ASN A 61 -9.06 -10.06 -2.28
N VAL A 62 -10.25 -10.61 -2.50
CA VAL A 62 -10.47 -11.70 -3.46
C VAL A 62 -10.22 -11.20 -4.89
N PHE A 63 -10.71 -10.03 -5.27
CA PHE A 63 -10.42 -9.46 -6.60
C PHE A 63 -8.94 -9.14 -6.77
N ARG A 64 -8.25 -8.65 -5.73
CA ARG A 64 -6.78 -8.49 -5.73
C ARG A 64 -6.06 -9.81 -5.98
N ALA A 65 -6.50 -10.89 -5.35
CA ALA A 65 -5.94 -12.22 -5.56
C ALA A 65 -6.16 -12.71 -7.01
N LEU A 66 -7.38 -12.57 -7.54
CA LEU A 66 -7.74 -12.94 -8.92
C LEU A 66 -6.92 -12.16 -9.95
N ARG A 67 -6.79 -10.83 -9.78
CA ARG A 67 -5.95 -9.98 -10.62
C ARG A 67 -4.49 -10.41 -10.57
N TRP A 68 -3.98 -10.69 -9.37
CA TRP A 68 -2.60 -11.10 -9.19
C TRP A 68 -2.29 -12.47 -9.81
N GLN A 69 -3.24 -13.42 -9.79
CA GLN A 69 -3.10 -14.69 -10.51
C GLN A 69 -2.84 -14.47 -12.01
N GLN A 70 -3.51 -13.49 -12.62
CA GLN A 70 -3.28 -13.16 -14.03
C GLN A 70 -1.87 -12.59 -14.28
N MET A 71 -1.27 -11.92 -13.30
CA MET A 71 0.11 -11.42 -13.38
C MET A 71 1.16 -12.52 -13.19
N LEU A 72 0.77 -13.64 -12.59
CA LEU A 72 1.62 -14.81 -12.37
C LEU A 72 1.58 -15.80 -13.54
N GLN A 73 0.49 -15.83 -14.29
CA GLN A 73 0.33 -16.71 -15.46
C GLN A 73 1.44 -16.57 -16.52
N PRO A 74 1.88 -15.35 -16.92
CA PRO A 74 2.95 -15.18 -17.91
C PRO A 74 4.32 -15.64 -17.42
N LEU A 75 4.47 -15.82 -16.11
CA LEU A 75 5.68 -16.38 -15.49
C LEU A 75 5.63 -17.92 -15.42
N GLY A 76 4.61 -18.55 -16.03
CA GLY A 76 4.40 -20.00 -16.02
C GLY A 76 3.86 -20.54 -14.70
N VAL A 77 3.41 -19.67 -13.78
CA VAL A 77 3.04 -20.06 -12.42
C VAL A 77 1.53 -20.01 -12.22
N LYS A 78 0.94 -21.17 -11.94
CA LYS A 78 -0.48 -21.31 -11.56
C LYS A 78 -0.61 -21.43 -10.05
N VAL A 79 -1.22 -20.41 -9.43
CA VAL A 79 -1.49 -20.37 -7.98
C VAL A 79 -2.98 -20.49 -7.79
N SER A 80 -3.45 -21.22 -6.77
CA SER A 80 -4.88 -21.28 -6.46
C SER A 80 -5.36 -19.99 -5.78
N LEU A 81 -6.64 -19.65 -5.92
CA LEU A 81 -7.21 -18.43 -5.35
C LEU A 81 -6.99 -18.38 -3.84
N LEU A 82 -7.21 -19.50 -3.14
CA LEU A 82 -6.99 -19.59 -1.70
C LEU A 82 -5.55 -19.24 -1.32
N LYS A 83 -4.55 -19.81 -2.01
CA LYS A 83 -3.13 -19.52 -1.73
C LYS A 83 -2.79 -18.04 -1.99
N ALA A 84 -3.31 -17.48 -3.08
CA ALA A 84 -3.09 -16.08 -3.42
C ALA A 84 -3.72 -15.13 -2.37
N THR A 85 -4.96 -15.39 -1.97
CA THR A 85 -5.66 -14.64 -0.92
C THR A 85 -4.97 -14.80 0.43
N SER A 86 -4.55 -16.01 0.82
CA SER A 86 -3.81 -16.24 2.07
C SER A 86 -2.48 -15.47 2.11
N ALA A 87 -1.74 -15.40 1.00
CA ALA A 87 -0.51 -14.61 0.92
C ALA A 87 -0.77 -13.11 1.11
N ILE A 88 -1.91 -12.60 0.59
CA ILE A 88 -2.36 -11.22 0.82
C ILE A 88 -2.73 -11.01 2.30
N MET A 89 -3.43 -11.95 2.93
CA MET A 89 -3.78 -11.86 4.35
C MET A 89 -2.55 -11.90 5.27
N VAL A 90 -1.54 -12.71 4.93
CA VAL A 90 -0.24 -12.71 5.62
C VAL A 90 0.45 -11.35 5.49
N ALA A 91 0.34 -10.70 4.33
CA ALA A 91 0.85 -9.35 4.12
C ALA A 91 0.21 -8.35 5.09
N TYR A 92 -1.12 -8.36 5.19
CA TYR A 92 -1.86 -7.50 6.13
C TYR A 92 -1.49 -7.79 7.57
N LEU A 93 -1.47 -9.06 7.99
CA LEU A 93 -1.06 -9.45 9.33
C LEU A 93 0.36 -8.99 9.65
N THR A 94 1.28 -9.12 8.69
CA THR A 94 2.66 -8.65 8.87
C THR A 94 2.71 -7.14 9.01
N ASN A 95 1.93 -6.40 8.21
CA ASN A 95 1.86 -4.94 8.30
C ASN A 95 1.33 -4.43 9.64
N LEU A 96 0.53 -5.23 10.36
CA LEU A 96 0.10 -4.91 11.73
C LEU A 96 1.25 -5.00 12.74
N VAL A 97 2.20 -5.91 12.53
CA VAL A 97 3.34 -6.13 13.46
C VAL A 97 4.55 -5.28 13.07
N ILE A 98 4.88 -5.25 11.79
CA ILE A 98 6.01 -4.52 11.23
C ILE A 98 5.48 -3.68 10.06
N PRO A 99 5.37 -2.35 10.23
CA PRO A 99 4.90 -1.47 9.17
C PRO A 99 5.72 -1.65 7.90
N ARG A 100 5.04 -1.80 6.76
CA ARG A 100 5.63 -1.89 5.40
C ARG A 100 6.45 -3.15 5.12
N ALA A 101 6.40 -4.16 5.99
CA ALA A 101 7.05 -5.45 5.74
C ALA A 101 6.12 -6.46 5.05
N GLY A 102 4.83 -6.14 4.91
CA GLY A 102 3.81 -7.01 4.35
C GLY A 102 4.07 -7.39 2.89
N GLU A 103 4.63 -6.49 2.09
CA GLU A 103 4.97 -6.73 0.69
C GLU A 103 6.04 -7.82 0.54
N ILE A 104 7.08 -7.74 1.38
CA ILE A 104 8.13 -8.76 1.45
C ILE A 104 7.53 -10.08 1.93
N ALA A 105 6.70 -10.04 2.98
CA ALA A 105 6.05 -11.23 3.52
C ALA A 105 5.13 -11.92 2.50
N ARG A 106 4.39 -11.16 1.69
CA ARG A 106 3.56 -11.69 0.59
C ARG A 106 4.41 -12.40 -0.45
N ALA A 107 5.50 -11.76 -0.89
CA ALA A 107 6.41 -12.34 -1.87
C ALA A 107 7.08 -13.62 -1.33
N THR A 108 7.53 -13.61 -0.08
CA THR A 108 8.11 -14.78 0.60
C THR A 108 7.09 -15.91 0.78
N ALA A 109 5.87 -15.60 1.19
CA ALA A 109 4.80 -16.59 1.34
C ALA A 109 4.45 -17.25 -0.01
N LEU A 110 4.45 -16.47 -1.10
CA LEU A 110 4.24 -17.01 -2.43
C LEU A 110 5.40 -17.88 -2.91
N SER A 111 6.64 -17.39 -2.80
CA SER A 111 7.82 -18.16 -3.22
C SER A 111 8.03 -19.44 -2.42
N GLY A 112 7.51 -19.49 -1.18
CA GLY A 112 7.51 -20.71 -0.37
C GLY A 112 6.40 -21.72 -0.70
N THR A 113 5.39 -21.33 -1.47
CA THR A 113 4.19 -22.17 -1.74
C THR A 113 3.90 -22.42 -3.23
N ALA A 114 4.65 -21.75 -4.11
CA ALA A 114 4.56 -21.85 -5.56
C ALA A 114 5.98 -21.90 -6.18
N PRO A 115 6.14 -22.51 -7.37
CA PRO A 115 7.44 -22.64 -8.05
C PRO A 115 7.86 -21.31 -8.71
N ILE A 116 8.09 -20.27 -7.90
CA ILE A 116 8.53 -18.94 -8.33
C ILE A 116 9.68 -18.47 -7.44
N SER A 117 10.69 -17.83 -8.02
CA SER A 117 11.75 -17.22 -7.21
C SER A 117 11.21 -16.01 -6.43
N PHE A 118 11.81 -15.73 -5.28
CA PHE A 118 11.40 -14.61 -4.43
C PHE A 118 11.43 -13.29 -5.20
N GLU A 119 12.42 -13.09 -6.06
CA GLU A 119 12.63 -11.84 -6.80
C GLU A 119 11.55 -11.62 -7.85
N LYS A 120 11.15 -12.68 -8.58
CA LYS A 120 10.02 -12.63 -9.51
C LYS A 120 8.71 -12.38 -8.78
N ALA A 121 8.47 -13.08 -7.67
CA ALA A 121 7.29 -12.86 -6.83
C ALA A 121 7.22 -11.42 -6.33
N LEU A 122 8.33 -10.89 -5.81
CA LEU A 122 8.44 -9.51 -5.36
C LEU A 122 8.19 -8.52 -6.50
N GLY A 123 8.72 -8.79 -7.69
CA GLY A 123 8.44 -7.98 -8.88
C GLY A 123 6.95 -7.88 -9.21
N THR A 124 6.21 -8.98 -9.11
CA THR A 124 4.74 -8.93 -9.30
C THR A 124 4.00 -8.18 -8.19
N VAL A 125 4.50 -8.22 -6.95
CA VAL A 125 3.92 -7.45 -5.83
C VAL A 125 4.17 -5.95 -6.03
N VAL A 126 5.36 -5.56 -6.48
CA VAL A 126 5.68 -4.18 -6.83
C VAL A 126 4.82 -3.69 -7.98
N LEU A 127 4.66 -4.50 -9.03
CA LEU A 127 3.78 -4.19 -10.16
C LEU A 127 2.32 -3.95 -9.71
N ASP A 128 1.81 -4.78 -8.79
CA ASP A 128 0.49 -4.62 -8.19
C ASP A 128 0.33 -3.26 -7.49
N ARG A 129 1.39 -2.77 -6.81
CA ARG A 129 1.42 -1.43 -6.20
C ARG A 129 1.47 -0.31 -7.23
N VAL A 130 2.32 -0.44 -8.26
CA VAL A 130 2.45 0.56 -9.32
C VAL A 130 1.11 0.77 -10.03
N LEU A 131 0.38 -0.31 -10.30
CA LEU A 131 -0.95 -0.24 -10.90
C LEU A 131 -1.95 0.46 -9.99
N ASP A 132 -1.95 0.14 -8.69
CA ASP A 132 -2.80 0.84 -7.74
C ASP A 132 -2.48 2.34 -7.66
N MET A 133 -1.20 2.73 -7.73
CA MET A 133 -0.79 4.14 -7.78
C MET A 133 -1.27 4.85 -9.06
N ILE A 134 -1.19 4.19 -10.21
CA ILE A 134 -1.73 4.73 -11.47
C ILE A 134 -3.23 4.95 -11.36
N CYS A 135 -3.98 3.98 -10.84
CA CYS A 135 -5.42 4.13 -10.63
C CYS A 135 -5.76 5.26 -9.65
N LEU A 136 -5.02 5.38 -8.54
CA LEU A 136 -5.18 6.49 -7.59
C LEU A 136 -4.95 7.84 -8.26
N LEU A 137 -3.90 7.94 -9.09
CA LEU A 137 -3.60 9.17 -9.81
C LEU A 137 -4.73 9.53 -10.78
N LEU A 138 -5.24 8.56 -11.54
CA LEU A 138 -6.36 8.77 -12.46
C LEU A 138 -7.62 9.22 -11.72
N ILE A 139 -7.99 8.53 -10.64
CA ILE A 139 -9.14 8.91 -9.80
C ILE A 139 -8.93 10.29 -9.17
N GLY A 140 -7.71 10.61 -8.74
CA GLY A 140 -7.36 11.91 -8.20
C GLY A 140 -7.54 13.04 -9.21
N VAL A 141 -7.04 12.86 -10.45
CA VAL A 141 -7.23 13.82 -11.54
C VAL A 141 -8.71 14.02 -11.85
N VAL A 142 -9.48 12.93 -12.00
CA VAL A 142 -10.93 13.02 -12.24
C VAL A 142 -11.63 13.74 -11.10
N THR A 143 -11.29 13.43 -9.85
CA THR A 143 -11.84 14.10 -8.67
C THR A 143 -11.55 15.60 -8.69
N VAL A 144 -10.33 16.02 -9.03
CA VAL A 144 -9.97 17.45 -9.13
C VAL A 144 -10.76 18.16 -10.22
N ILE A 145 -11.00 17.51 -11.37
CA ILE A 145 -11.81 18.09 -12.45
C ILE A 145 -13.27 18.24 -12.00
N LEU A 146 -13.86 17.19 -11.42
CA LEU A 146 -15.26 17.18 -11.00
C LEU A 146 -15.53 18.10 -9.81
N ALA A 147 -14.60 18.18 -8.86
CA ALA A 147 -14.71 19.03 -7.67
C ALA A 147 -14.01 20.39 -7.85
N SER A 148 -13.70 20.78 -9.09
CA SER A 148 -12.94 22.00 -9.38
C SER A 148 -13.57 23.23 -8.76
N ASP A 149 -14.88 23.44 -8.91
CA ASP A 149 -15.59 24.60 -8.34
C ASP A 149 -15.51 24.65 -6.80
N LEU A 150 -15.68 23.50 -6.14
CA LEU A 150 -15.59 23.39 -4.68
C LEU A 150 -14.16 23.67 -4.20
N ILE A 151 -13.18 23.08 -4.88
CA ILE A 151 -11.77 23.21 -4.56
C ILE A 151 -11.34 24.67 -4.75
N PHE A 152 -11.58 25.26 -5.92
CA PHE A 152 -11.22 26.64 -6.22
C PHE A 152 -11.98 27.64 -5.35
N GLY A 153 -13.26 27.40 -5.04
CA GLY A 153 -14.01 28.24 -4.10
C GLY A 153 -13.45 28.20 -2.67
N TYR A 154 -13.06 27.02 -2.18
CA TYR A 154 -12.40 26.88 -0.87
C TYR A 154 -11.03 27.57 -0.85
N PHE A 155 -10.27 27.44 -1.93
CA PHE A 155 -8.98 28.12 -2.06
C PHE A 155 -9.16 29.64 -2.13
N ASP A 156 -10.09 30.17 -2.91
CA ASP A 156 -10.31 31.61 -3.04
C ASP A 156 -10.75 32.25 -1.70
N GLN A 157 -11.52 31.51 -0.89
CA GLN A 157 -12.02 31.99 0.40
C GLN A 157 -10.98 31.93 1.55
N HIS A 158 -9.99 31.05 1.47
CA HIS A 158 -9.06 30.77 2.58
C HIS A 158 -7.58 30.88 2.24
N LEU A 159 -7.23 30.96 0.97
CA LEU A 159 -5.88 30.98 0.45
C LEU A 159 -5.80 32.07 -0.61
N ASP A 160 -5.19 33.20 -0.23
CA ASP A 160 -4.76 34.22 -1.17
C ASP A 160 -3.62 33.64 -2.06
N LEU A 161 -4.02 32.77 -2.99
CA LEU A 161 -3.16 31.97 -3.85
C LEU A 161 -2.29 32.89 -4.71
N SER A 162 -2.79 34.08 -5.03
CA SER A 162 -2.05 35.11 -5.76
C SER A 162 -0.75 35.54 -5.04
N VAL A 163 -0.79 35.65 -3.71
CA VAL A 163 0.34 36.05 -2.86
C VAL A 163 1.30 34.89 -2.64
N ARG A 164 0.78 33.67 -2.39
CA ARG A 164 1.61 32.48 -2.16
C ARG A 164 2.22 31.89 -3.44
N TRP A 165 1.55 31.99 -4.57
CA TRP A 165 2.08 31.60 -5.88
C TRP A 165 3.22 32.53 -6.32
N LYS A 166 3.07 33.85 -6.13
CA LYS A 166 4.16 34.82 -6.33
C LYS A 166 5.33 34.60 -5.35
N ALA A 167 5.04 34.29 -4.08
CA ALA A 167 6.07 33.95 -3.09
C ALA A 167 6.77 32.60 -3.38
N MET A 168 6.07 31.62 -3.95
CA MET A 168 6.62 30.32 -4.37
C MET A 168 7.47 30.45 -5.64
N GLN A 169 7.09 31.32 -6.59
CA GLN A 169 7.91 31.63 -7.78
C GLN A 169 9.16 32.45 -7.44
N GLN A 170 9.13 33.29 -6.40
CA GLN A 170 10.30 34.05 -5.91
C GLN A 170 11.13 33.32 -4.84
N GLY A 171 10.70 32.13 -4.39
CA GLY A 171 11.28 31.42 -3.27
C GLY A 171 12.56 30.65 -3.62
N ARG A 172 13.58 30.77 -2.77
CA ARG A 172 14.85 30.00 -2.79
C ARG A 172 14.65 28.46 -2.78
N ALA A 173 13.41 27.99 -2.53
CA ALA A 173 13.01 26.59 -2.51
C ALA A 173 13.20 25.88 -3.87
N TRP A 174 13.02 26.55 -5.01
CA TRP A 174 13.26 25.94 -6.33
C TRP A 174 14.72 25.57 -6.54
N TRP A 175 15.64 26.45 -6.13
CA TRP A 175 17.08 26.17 -6.20
C TRP A 175 17.50 25.03 -5.29
N ILE A 176 16.90 24.92 -4.11
CA ILE A 176 17.13 23.79 -3.18
C ILE A 176 16.61 22.49 -3.79
N LEU A 177 15.41 22.50 -4.40
CA LEU A 177 14.84 21.31 -5.03
C LEU A 177 15.70 20.84 -6.22
N ILE A 178 16.17 21.77 -7.06
CA ILE A 178 17.09 21.50 -8.18
C ILE A 178 18.42 20.95 -7.67
N LEU A 179 18.99 21.52 -6.60
CA LEU A 179 20.24 21.04 -6.00
C LEU A 179 20.10 19.63 -5.41
N VAL A 180 18.98 19.35 -4.72
CA VAL A 180 18.69 18.02 -4.19
C VAL A 180 18.52 17.01 -5.33
N LEU A 181 17.79 17.37 -6.39
CA LEU A 181 17.59 16.50 -7.55
C LEU A 181 18.93 16.24 -8.27
N ALA A 182 19.75 17.27 -8.47
CA ALA A 182 21.08 17.16 -9.07
C ALA A 182 22.03 16.29 -8.23
N PHE A 183 22.00 16.45 -6.90
CA PHE A 183 22.78 15.61 -5.98
C PHE A 183 22.35 14.15 -6.02
N LEU A 184 21.04 13.87 -6.07
CA LEU A 184 20.51 12.51 -6.18
C LEU A 184 20.92 11.85 -7.51
N VAL A 185 20.85 12.59 -8.62
CA VAL A 185 21.31 12.11 -9.93
C VAL A 185 22.81 11.87 -9.95
N PHE A 186 23.62 12.76 -9.37
CA PHE A 186 25.07 12.61 -9.26
C PHE A 186 25.47 11.42 -8.38
N ALA A 187 24.81 11.27 -7.22
CA ALA A 187 25.01 10.14 -6.31
C ALA A 187 24.65 8.81 -6.99
N PHE A 188 23.54 8.78 -7.74
CA PHE A 188 23.15 7.60 -8.53
C PHE A 188 24.20 7.27 -9.61
N TYR A 189 24.67 8.27 -10.36
CA TYR A 189 25.72 8.10 -11.38
C TYR A 189 27.03 7.54 -10.79
N LYS A 190 27.49 8.09 -9.67
CA LYS A 190 28.70 7.61 -8.96
C LYS A 190 28.53 6.21 -8.38
N PHE A 191 27.33 5.90 -7.87
CA PHE A 191 26.98 4.58 -7.40
C PHE A 191 27.03 3.53 -8.52
N THR A 192 26.66 3.90 -9.75
CA THR A 192 26.72 2.99 -10.91
C THR A 192 28.14 2.82 -11.49
N THR A 193 29.05 3.78 -11.30
CA THR A 193 30.39 3.80 -11.93
C THR A 193 31.56 3.32 -11.05
N THR A 194 31.35 2.99 -9.78
CA THR A 194 32.45 2.59 -8.87
C THR A 194 32.72 1.07 -8.93
N GLU A 195 33.98 0.69 -9.18
CA GLU A 195 34.41 -0.70 -9.51
C GLU A 195 34.52 -1.68 -8.33
N TRP A 196 34.25 -1.28 -7.09
CA TRP A 196 34.52 -2.09 -5.89
C TRP A 196 33.56 -3.29 -5.64
N TYR A 197 32.60 -3.55 -6.55
CA TYR A 197 31.47 -4.46 -6.29
C TYR A 197 31.38 -5.68 -7.25
N GLN A 198 32.37 -5.86 -8.12
CA GLN A 198 32.13 -6.34 -9.49
C GLN A 198 31.96 -7.85 -9.70
N LEU A 199 32.31 -8.77 -8.78
CA LEU A 199 32.29 -10.21 -9.14
C LEU A 199 31.25 -11.08 -8.42
N LYS A 200 31.02 -10.91 -7.12
CA LYS A 200 30.01 -11.72 -6.39
C LYS A 200 28.69 -10.99 -6.15
N LEU A 201 28.76 -9.70 -5.86
CA LEU A 201 27.58 -8.89 -5.59
C LEU A 201 26.88 -8.45 -6.88
N LYS A 202 27.64 -8.13 -7.93
CA LYS A 202 27.07 -7.87 -9.27
C LYS A 202 26.27 -9.04 -9.83
N ALA A 203 26.78 -10.27 -9.72
CA ALA A 203 26.08 -11.45 -10.19
C ALA A 203 24.76 -11.69 -9.43
N LYS A 204 24.79 -11.55 -8.09
CA LYS A 204 23.60 -11.72 -7.25
C LYS A 204 22.57 -10.59 -7.43
N ILE A 205 23.04 -9.35 -7.60
CA ILE A 205 22.21 -8.19 -7.93
C ILE A 205 21.62 -8.33 -9.32
N ASN A 206 22.37 -8.79 -10.32
CA ASN A 206 21.86 -8.98 -11.67
C ASN A 206 20.75 -10.04 -11.69
N VAL A 207 20.92 -11.15 -10.98
CA VAL A 207 19.87 -12.16 -10.84
C VAL A 207 18.64 -11.56 -10.14
N PHE A 208 18.84 -10.76 -9.10
CA PHE A 208 17.74 -10.09 -8.39
C PHE A 208 16.99 -9.09 -9.27
N VAL A 209 17.72 -8.18 -9.92
CA VAL A 209 17.17 -7.14 -10.80
C VAL A 209 16.49 -7.77 -12.01
N ALA A 210 17.08 -8.80 -12.62
CA ALA A 210 16.48 -9.52 -13.74
C ALA A 210 15.18 -10.21 -13.32
N GLY A 211 15.18 -10.92 -12.19
CA GLY A 211 13.97 -11.57 -11.68
C GLY A 211 12.87 -10.57 -11.32
N LEU A 212 13.24 -9.46 -10.68
CA LEU A 212 12.32 -8.37 -10.36
C LEU A 212 11.75 -7.74 -11.63
N TRP A 213 12.59 -7.44 -12.62
CA TRP A 213 12.16 -6.89 -13.91
C TRP A 213 11.23 -7.84 -14.66
N GLU A 214 11.53 -9.14 -14.66
CA GLU A 214 10.68 -10.17 -15.27
C GLU A 214 9.29 -10.16 -14.61
N GLY A 215 9.23 -10.10 -13.28
CA GLY A 215 8.00 -9.95 -12.51
C GLY A 215 7.23 -8.64 -12.79
N LEU A 216 7.92 -7.52 -12.98
CA LEU A 216 7.29 -6.25 -13.39
C LEU A 216 6.81 -6.27 -14.85
N SER A 217 7.52 -6.97 -15.72
CA SER A 217 7.21 -7.02 -17.15
C SER A 217 6.05 -7.97 -17.47
N SER A 218 5.63 -8.81 -16.51
CA SER A 218 4.58 -9.81 -16.71
C SER A 218 3.25 -9.20 -17.16
N ILE A 219 2.98 -7.94 -16.81
CA ILE A 219 1.78 -7.20 -17.26
C ILE A 219 1.63 -7.18 -18.78
N LYS A 220 2.73 -7.16 -19.53
CA LYS A 220 2.71 -7.05 -21.00
C LYS A 220 2.11 -8.29 -21.68
N ASN A 221 2.16 -9.43 -21.00
CA ASN A 221 1.81 -10.73 -21.55
C ASN A 221 0.55 -11.33 -20.90
N ILE A 222 -0.32 -10.50 -20.32
CA ILE A 222 -1.56 -10.95 -19.70
C ILE A 222 -2.51 -11.48 -20.80
N GLU A 223 -2.91 -12.75 -20.68
CA GLU A 223 -3.80 -13.42 -21.64
C GLU A 223 -5.18 -12.74 -21.78
N LYS A 224 -5.72 -12.20 -20.68
CA LYS A 224 -7.09 -11.64 -20.60
C LYS A 224 -7.11 -10.23 -20.02
N PRO A 225 -6.78 -9.19 -20.82
CA PRO A 225 -6.69 -7.82 -20.34
C PRO A 225 -8.05 -7.23 -19.92
N ILE A 226 -9.15 -7.63 -20.55
CA ILE A 226 -10.50 -7.17 -20.19
C ILE A 226 -10.88 -7.64 -18.78
N THR A 227 -10.63 -8.92 -18.47
CA THR A 227 -10.87 -9.46 -17.13
C THR A 227 -9.98 -8.80 -16.08
N PHE A 228 -8.74 -8.46 -16.46
CA PHE A 228 -7.82 -7.72 -15.59
C PHE A 228 -8.33 -6.31 -15.25
N LEU A 229 -8.85 -5.60 -16.25
CA LEU A 229 -9.47 -4.30 -16.05
C LEU A 229 -10.72 -4.41 -15.18
N PHE A 230 -11.59 -5.39 -15.43
CA PHE A 230 -12.75 -5.66 -14.61
C PHE A 230 -12.39 -5.85 -13.14
N TYR A 231 -11.40 -6.70 -12.83
CA TYR A 231 -10.96 -6.87 -11.44
C TYR A 231 -10.39 -5.58 -10.85
N THR A 232 -9.65 -4.80 -11.63
CA THR A 232 -9.15 -3.50 -11.18
C THR A 232 -10.29 -2.57 -10.79
N LEU A 233 -11.29 -2.41 -11.66
CA LEU A 233 -12.47 -1.59 -11.37
C LEU A 233 -13.26 -2.13 -10.17
N ALA A 234 -13.42 -3.45 -10.05
CA ALA A 234 -14.12 -4.07 -8.94
C ALA A 234 -13.41 -3.84 -7.59
N ILE A 235 -12.08 -3.88 -7.56
CA ILE A 235 -11.27 -3.53 -6.37
C ILE A 235 -11.56 -2.09 -5.94
N TRP A 236 -11.49 -1.15 -6.88
CA TRP A 236 -11.72 0.28 -6.59
C TRP A 236 -13.16 0.55 -6.15
N PHE A 237 -14.14 -0.10 -6.77
CA PHE A 237 -15.53 -0.03 -6.37
C PHE A 237 -15.73 -0.51 -4.93
N CYS A 238 -15.19 -1.68 -4.56
CA CYS A 238 -15.25 -2.18 -3.18
C CYS A 238 -14.53 -1.26 -2.19
N ILE A 239 -13.39 -0.68 -2.59
CA ILE A 239 -12.64 0.28 -1.77
C ILE A 239 -13.43 1.57 -1.56
N PHE A 240 -14.19 2.04 -2.56
CA PHE A 240 -15.01 3.24 -2.45
C PHE A 240 -16.25 3.02 -1.58
N LEU A 241 -16.85 1.82 -1.62
CA LEU A 241 -17.99 1.47 -0.77
C LEU A 241 -17.63 1.46 0.72
N TRP A 242 -16.43 0.99 1.07
CA TRP A 242 -15.99 0.92 2.48
C TRP A 242 -16.13 2.25 3.25
N PRO A 243 -15.47 3.36 2.85
CA PRO A 243 -15.58 4.63 3.58
C PRO A 243 -16.99 5.22 3.53
N LEU A 244 -17.77 4.98 2.47
CA LEU A 244 -19.16 5.48 2.39
C LEU A 244 -20.05 4.90 3.50
N PHE A 245 -19.90 3.61 3.81
CA PHE A 245 -20.66 2.98 4.88
C PHE A 245 -20.11 3.30 6.27
N CYS A 246 -18.80 3.59 6.38
CA CYS A 246 -18.20 4.07 7.62
C CYS A 246 -18.80 5.40 8.09
N LEU A 247 -19.20 6.28 7.18
CA LEU A 247 -19.83 7.57 7.49
C LEU A 247 -21.30 7.44 7.92
N ARG A 248 -21.88 6.24 7.85
CA ARG A 248 -23.28 5.96 8.20
C ARG A 248 -23.41 5.01 9.40
N LEU A 249 -22.29 4.67 10.04
CA LEU A 249 -22.24 3.99 11.34
C LEU A 249 -22.66 4.96 12.44
#